data_AF-A0A8T4D0Z9-F1
#
_entry.id   AF-A0A8T4D0Z9-F1
#
_cell.length_a   1.000
_cell.length_b   1.000
_cell.length_c   1.000
_cell.angle_alpha   90.00
_cell.angle_beta   90.00
_cell.angle_gamma   90.00
#
_symmetry.space_group_name_H-M   'P 1'
#
loop_
_entity.id
_entity.type
_entity.pdbx_description
1 polymer ?
#
loop_
_entity_poly.entity_id
_entity_poly.type
_entity_poly.pdbx_seq_one_letter_code
_entity_poly.pdbx_strand_id
1 'polypeptide(L)'
;MKRIVVLLLVILLLSVALSYAIVNYGWKTSVDDEFFFGVSFGQETVEEAKLLIDKVKDYTNLFWMGSWSITTNETALNEVCDYAAKADLSFLVFFSFVSRVTYPWHQTWLETAKERWGDKFLGVYLFDEPGGKQIDLGGWNEVIVQDFKNVSNYSEAANLFVNSISSTNSTIDVKEKGIPMYTSDYALYWFDYLAGYDTVFVELGWNHSTTKHIALCRGAANAQGKDWGAIIVWTYYEPPYLASGP
;
A
#
# COMPACT_ATOMS: atom_id res chain seq x y z
N MET A 1 -58.40 5.43 -17.43
CA MET A 1 -57.85 6.44 -16.49
C MET A 1 -57.72 5.92 -15.05
N LYS A 2 -58.80 5.56 -14.34
CA LYS A 2 -58.71 5.14 -12.91
C LYS A 2 -57.73 3.98 -12.63
N ARG A 3 -57.68 2.95 -13.49
CA ARG A 3 -56.74 1.81 -13.36
C ARG A 3 -55.27 2.19 -13.57
N ILE A 4 -55.00 3.17 -14.45
CA ILE A 4 -53.65 3.68 -14.72
C ILE A 4 -53.14 4.50 -13.53
N VAL A 5 -54.01 5.34 -12.95
CA VAL A 5 -53.68 6.13 -11.75
C VAL A 5 -53.36 5.21 -10.56
N VAL A 6 -54.14 4.15 -10.35
CA VAL A 6 -53.86 3.15 -9.30
C VAL A 6 -52.52 2.44 -9.53
N LEU A 7 -52.23 2.04 -10.78
CA LEU A 7 -50.95 1.41 -11.13
C LEU A 7 -49.77 2.34 -10.83
N LEU A 8 -49.86 3.62 -11.21
CA LEU A 8 -48.81 4.61 -10.96
C LEU A 8 -48.59 4.86 -9.47
N LEU A 9 -49.67 4.90 -8.67
CA LEU A 9 -49.58 5.03 -7.22
C LEU A 9 -48.91 3.81 -6.57
N VAL A 10 -49.19 2.60 -7.05
CA VAL A 10 -48.53 1.37 -6.57
C VAL A 10 -47.04 1.38 -6.91
N ILE A 11 -46.67 1.77 -8.13
CA ILE A 11 -45.25 1.89 -8.54
C ILE A 11 -44.54 2.93 -7.67
N LEU A 12 -45.17 4.07 -7.41
CA LEU A 12 -44.59 5.11 -6.55
C LEU A 12 -44.38 4.60 -5.12
N LEU A 13 -45.39 3.94 -4.53
CA LEU A 13 -45.30 3.37 -3.19
C LEU A 13 -44.23 2.28 -3.11
N LEU A 14 -44.13 1.42 -4.12
CA LEU A 14 -43.08 0.40 -4.21
C LEU A 14 -41.69 1.04 -4.35
N SER A 15 -41.54 2.11 -5.14
CA SER A 15 -40.26 2.81 -5.25
C SER A 15 -39.82 3.43 -3.93
N VAL A 16 -40.74 4.06 -3.18
CA VAL A 16 -40.44 4.65 -1.88
C VAL A 16 -40.10 3.58 -0.84
N ALA A 17 -40.85 2.48 -0.81
CA ALA A 17 -40.59 1.36 0.09
C ALA A 17 -39.25 0.67 -0.24
N LEU A 18 -38.92 0.52 -1.52
CA LEU A 18 -37.66 -0.05 -1.97
C LEU A 18 -36.47 0.88 -1.64
N SER A 19 -36.60 2.19 -1.85
CA SER A 19 -35.59 3.17 -1.44
C SER A 19 -35.39 3.16 0.08
N TYR A 20 -36.46 3.11 0.87
CA TYR A 20 -36.38 3.00 2.33
C TYR A 20 -35.70 1.69 2.76
N ALA A 21 -36.01 0.58 2.10
CA ALA A 21 -35.37 -0.70 2.39
C ALA A 21 -33.88 -0.69 2.01
N ILE A 22 -33.50 -0.12 0.87
CA ILE A 22 -32.10 0.01 0.45
C ILE A 22 -31.32 0.90 1.43
N VAL A 23 -31.89 2.01 1.90
CA VAL A 23 -31.21 2.89 2.85
C VAL A 23 -31.05 2.23 4.23
N ASN A 24 -32.10 1.57 4.74
CA ASN A 24 -32.06 1.03 6.11
C ASN A 24 -31.48 -0.38 6.23
N TYR A 25 -31.52 -1.18 5.17
CA TYR A 25 -31.01 -2.56 5.16
C TYR A 25 -29.85 -2.77 4.19
N GLY A 26 -29.67 -1.89 3.19
CA GLY A 26 -28.53 -1.94 2.26
C GLY A 26 -27.29 -1.25 2.79
N TRP A 27 -27.42 -0.36 3.78
CA TRP A 27 -26.29 0.09 4.58
C TRP A 27 -26.05 -0.94 5.67
N LYS A 28 -25.24 -1.96 5.34
CA LYS A 28 -24.41 -2.56 6.38
C LYS A 28 -23.71 -1.39 7.06
N THR A 29 -23.91 -1.24 8.37
CA THR A 29 -22.98 -0.49 9.22
C THR A 29 -21.59 -0.81 8.72
N SER A 30 -20.85 0.25 8.36
CA SER A 30 -19.46 0.16 7.91
C SER A 30 -18.78 -0.96 8.69
N VAL A 31 -18.11 -1.87 7.96
CA VAL A 31 -17.04 -2.64 8.60
C VAL A 31 -16.23 -1.59 9.35
N ASP A 32 -15.94 -1.83 10.62
CA ASP A 32 -15.06 -0.97 11.39
C ASP A 32 -13.70 -1.09 10.69
N ASP A 33 -13.49 -0.29 9.65
CA ASP A 33 -12.30 -0.36 8.80
C ASP A 33 -11.16 0.06 9.70
N GLU A 34 -10.29 -0.91 10.02
CA GLU A 34 -9.17 -0.70 10.92
C GLU A 34 -8.25 0.37 10.32
N PHE A 35 -8.21 1.55 10.95
CA PHE A 35 -7.42 2.68 10.47
C PHE A 35 -6.00 2.59 11.04
N PHE A 36 -5.00 2.54 10.15
CA PHE A 36 -3.59 2.51 10.52
C PHE A 36 -2.94 3.90 10.40
N PHE A 37 -2.26 4.31 11.47
CA PHE A 37 -1.51 5.54 11.58
C PHE A 37 -0.19 5.28 12.29
N GLY A 38 0.91 5.76 11.71
CA GLY A 38 2.23 5.32 12.10
C GLY A 38 3.38 6.11 11.54
N VAL A 39 4.58 5.56 11.77
CA VAL A 39 5.84 6.11 11.31
C VAL A 39 6.62 5.07 10.51
N SER A 40 7.44 5.53 9.57
CA SER A 40 8.45 4.71 8.92
C SER A 40 9.79 4.84 9.63
N PHE A 41 10.56 3.75 9.63
CA PHE A 41 11.92 3.70 10.13
C PHE A 41 12.90 3.37 9.01
N GLY A 42 13.77 4.33 8.68
CA GLY A 42 14.79 4.18 7.63
C GLY A 42 16.24 4.28 8.12
N GLN A 43 16.49 4.30 9.44
CA GLN A 43 17.87 4.34 9.98
C GLN A 43 18.49 2.94 10.04
N GLU A 44 19.66 2.78 10.65
CA GLU A 44 20.52 1.61 10.40
C GLU A 44 20.46 0.54 11.49
N THR A 45 20.08 0.88 12.72
CA THR A 45 20.26 -0.02 13.89
C THR A 45 18.97 -0.48 14.55
N VAL A 46 19.04 -1.63 15.23
CA VAL A 46 17.93 -2.18 16.02
C VAL A 46 17.59 -1.26 17.19
N GLU A 47 18.60 -0.68 17.84
CA GLU A 47 18.45 0.23 18.97
C GLU A 47 17.70 1.50 18.58
N GLU A 48 18.02 2.10 17.42
CA GLU A 48 17.30 3.26 16.90
C GLU A 48 15.85 2.93 16.58
N ALA A 49 15.58 1.74 16.01
CA ALA A 49 14.22 1.30 15.71
C ALA A 49 13.39 1.14 16.99
N LYS A 50 13.95 0.49 18.02
CA LYS A 50 13.30 0.35 19.33
C LYS A 50 13.05 1.70 20.00
N LEU A 51 14.01 2.62 19.91
CA LEU A 51 13.86 3.97 20.44
C LEU A 51 12.71 4.72 19.76
N LEU A 52 12.57 4.59 18.44
CA LEU A 52 11.44 5.16 17.71
C LEU A 52 10.11 4.52 18.13
N ILE A 53 10.05 3.19 18.24
CA ILE A 53 8.86 2.46 18.71
C ILE A 53 8.45 2.96 20.10
N ASP A 54 9.39 3.03 21.06
CA ASP A 54 9.12 3.53 22.41
C ASP A 54 8.60 4.96 22.41
N LYS A 55 9.06 5.80 21.47
CA LYS A 55 8.62 7.18 21.34
C LYS A 55 7.22 7.33 20.77
N VAL A 56 6.74 6.39 19.94
CA VAL A 56 5.51 6.55 19.15
C VAL A 56 4.36 5.63 19.57
N LYS A 57 4.66 4.51 20.25
CA LYS A 57 3.69 3.45 20.55
C LYS A 57 2.42 3.90 21.29
N ASP A 58 2.48 4.98 22.05
CA ASP A 58 1.33 5.48 22.82
C ASP A 58 0.34 6.33 21.98
N TYR A 59 0.69 6.68 20.73
CA TYR A 59 -0.16 7.50 19.83
C TYR A 59 -0.15 7.07 18.37
N THR A 60 0.43 5.90 18.06
CA THR A 60 0.39 5.25 16.74
C THR A 60 0.01 3.80 16.90
N ASN A 61 -0.51 3.17 15.84
CA ASN A 61 -0.79 1.74 15.79
C ASN A 61 -0.06 1.02 14.64
N LEU A 62 0.72 1.76 13.84
CA LEU A 62 1.48 1.23 12.71
C LEU A 62 2.97 1.58 12.85
N PHE A 63 3.82 0.61 12.53
CA PHE A 63 5.26 0.80 12.38
C PHE A 63 5.73 0.22 11.04
N TRP A 64 6.27 1.05 10.15
CA TRP A 64 6.82 0.58 8.89
C TRP A 64 8.35 0.43 9.00
N MET A 65 8.83 -0.81 8.94
CA MET A 65 10.26 -1.12 8.88
C MET A 65 10.77 -0.89 7.45
N GLY A 66 11.28 0.31 7.18
CA GLY A 66 11.79 0.77 5.88
C GLY A 66 13.30 0.66 5.68
N SER A 67 14.03 0.05 6.62
CA SER A 67 15.50 0.04 6.63
C SER A 67 16.09 -1.13 5.87
N TRP A 68 16.88 -0.83 4.83
CA TRP A 68 17.66 -1.83 4.09
C TRP A 68 18.66 -2.60 4.98
N SER A 69 19.35 -1.90 5.89
CA SER A 69 20.35 -2.48 6.79
C SER A 69 19.72 -3.49 7.75
N ILE A 70 18.47 -3.28 8.14
CA ILE A 70 17.72 -4.21 8.99
C ILE A 70 17.10 -5.34 8.17
N THR A 71 16.47 -5.05 7.04
CA THR A 71 15.68 -6.04 6.28
C THR A 71 16.54 -7.07 5.56
N THR A 72 17.84 -6.82 5.41
CA THR A 72 18.83 -7.79 4.89
C THR A 72 19.52 -8.62 5.97
N ASN A 73 19.18 -8.43 7.24
CA ASN A 73 19.72 -9.18 8.39
C ASN A 73 18.57 -9.83 9.18
N GLU A 74 18.42 -11.16 9.05
CA GLU A 74 17.32 -11.93 9.63
C GLU A 74 17.16 -11.70 11.14
N THR A 75 18.26 -11.74 11.89
CA THR A 75 18.23 -11.57 13.34
C THR A 75 17.76 -10.16 13.71
N ALA A 76 18.30 -9.14 13.05
CA ALA A 76 17.93 -7.74 13.31
C ALA A 76 16.46 -7.48 12.94
N LEU A 77 16.00 -7.97 11.78
CA LEU A 77 14.62 -7.84 11.36
C LEU A 77 13.65 -8.51 12.35
N ASN A 78 13.93 -9.76 12.72
CA ASN A 78 13.10 -10.49 13.69
C ASN A 78 13.04 -9.76 15.03
N GLU A 79 14.16 -9.25 15.51
CA GLU A 79 14.24 -8.54 16.79
C GLU A 79 13.39 -7.27 16.79
N VAL A 80 13.38 -6.49 15.70
CA VAL A 80 12.54 -5.31 15.62
C VAL A 80 11.06 -5.67 15.45
N CYS A 81 10.72 -6.65 14.60
CA CYS A 81 9.33 -7.08 14.41
C CYS A 81 8.75 -7.65 15.71
N ASP A 82 9.50 -8.45 16.47
CA ASP A 82 9.11 -8.92 17.80
C ASP A 82 8.87 -7.75 18.77
N TYR A 83 9.73 -6.73 18.72
CA TYR A 83 9.60 -5.56 19.58
C TYR A 83 8.38 -4.71 19.23
N ALA A 84 8.11 -4.48 17.93
CA ALA A 84 6.93 -3.77 17.44
C ALA A 84 5.64 -4.51 17.83
N ALA A 85 5.58 -5.83 17.60
CA ALA A 85 4.43 -6.66 17.97
C ALA A 85 4.18 -6.66 19.49
N LYS A 86 5.25 -6.73 20.31
CA LYS A 86 5.16 -6.64 21.77
C LYS A 86 4.70 -5.27 22.26
N ALA A 87 5.01 -4.20 21.50
CA ALA A 87 4.51 -2.85 21.73
C ALA A 87 3.07 -2.65 21.21
N ASP A 88 2.39 -3.73 20.80
CA ASP A 88 1.03 -3.75 20.26
C ASP A 88 0.86 -3.00 18.92
N LEU A 89 1.95 -2.73 18.21
CA LEU A 89 1.94 -2.11 16.89
C LEU A 89 1.79 -3.16 15.79
N SER A 90 0.91 -2.86 14.84
CA SER A 90 0.93 -3.54 13.54
C SER A 90 2.09 -3.01 12.71
N PHE A 91 2.61 -3.81 11.79
CA PHE A 91 3.81 -3.44 11.04
C PHE A 91 3.85 -3.95 9.61
N LEU A 92 4.60 -3.20 8.80
CA LEU A 92 4.95 -3.48 7.41
C LEU A 92 6.46 -3.65 7.30
N VAL A 93 6.92 -4.53 6.42
CA VAL A 93 8.36 -4.75 6.19
C VAL A 93 8.74 -4.41 4.76
N PHE A 94 9.75 -3.56 4.59
CA PHE A 94 10.30 -3.20 3.29
C PHE A 94 11.23 -4.29 2.72
N PHE A 95 11.00 -4.65 1.46
CA PHE A 95 11.95 -5.40 0.66
C PHE A 95 12.14 -4.74 -0.71
N SER A 96 13.36 -4.34 -1.06
CA SER A 96 13.69 -3.99 -2.46
C SER A 96 13.67 -5.22 -3.37
N PHE A 97 13.83 -6.41 -2.80
CA PHE A 97 13.57 -7.69 -3.44
C PHE A 97 13.44 -8.80 -2.39
N VAL A 98 12.70 -9.83 -2.74
CA VAL A 98 12.69 -11.12 -2.04
C VAL A 98 13.68 -12.04 -2.72
N SER A 99 14.69 -12.47 -1.99
CA SER A 99 15.77 -13.29 -2.52
C SER A 99 15.48 -14.78 -2.34
N ARG A 100 15.92 -15.58 -3.31
CA ARG A 100 16.05 -17.04 -3.18
C ARG A 100 17.51 -17.50 -3.00
N VAL A 101 18.48 -16.61 -3.22
CA VAL A 101 19.91 -16.95 -3.28
C VAL A 101 20.76 -16.16 -2.28
N THR A 102 20.77 -14.83 -2.37
CA THR A 102 21.57 -13.96 -1.49
C THR A 102 21.08 -14.00 -0.04
N TYR A 103 19.76 -13.88 0.15
CA TYR A 103 19.06 -13.99 1.43
C TYR A 103 18.03 -15.12 1.35
N PRO A 104 18.47 -16.39 1.33
CA PRO A 104 17.56 -17.53 1.10
C PRO A 104 16.52 -17.65 2.23
N TRP A 105 16.84 -17.13 3.42
CA TRP A 105 15.93 -17.08 4.56
C TRP A 105 14.67 -16.24 4.30
N HIS A 106 14.64 -15.34 3.30
CA HIS A 106 13.43 -14.58 2.98
C HIS A 106 12.23 -15.49 2.69
N GLN A 107 12.44 -16.65 2.05
CA GLN A 107 11.35 -17.58 1.73
C GLN A 107 10.68 -18.11 3.00
N THR A 108 11.49 -18.70 3.89
CA THR A 108 11.02 -19.22 5.18
C THR A 108 10.46 -18.12 6.07
N TRP A 109 11.06 -16.93 6.04
CA TRP A 109 10.57 -15.77 6.79
C TRP A 109 9.15 -15.38 6.34
N LEU A 110 8.91 -15.26 5.03
CA LEU A 110 7.59 -14.97 4.50
C LEU A 110 6.58 -16.06 4.87
N GLU A 111 6.97 -17.34 4.81
CA GLU A 111 6.10 -18.48 5.16
C GLU A 111 5.67 -18.46 6.63
N THR A 112 6.56 -18.03 7.53
CA THR A 112 6.37 -18.13 8.98
C THR A 112 5.94 -16.81 9.64
N ALA A 113 6.03 -15.68 8.93
CA ALA A 113 5.73 -14.35 9.49
C ALA A 113 4.31 -14.26 10.07
N LYS A 114 3.31 -14.75 9.34
CA LYS A 114 1.91 -14.72 9.80
C LYS A 114 1.69 -15.62 11.02
N GLU A 115 2.35 -16.78 11.08
CA GLU A 115 2.31 -17.65 12.26
C GLU A 115 2.97 -16.99 13.48
N ARG A 116 4.10 -16.31 13.28
CA ARG A 116 4.88 -15.69 14.35
C ARG A 116 4.22 -14.46 14.95
N TRP A 117 3.67 -13.57 14.11
CA TRP A 117 3.16 -12.26 14.56
C TRP A 117 1.65 -12.08 14.37
N GLY A 118 0.96 -13.06 13.82
CA GLY A 118 -0.49 -13.02 13.65
C GLY A 118 -0.95 -11.78 12.88
N ASP A 119 -1.92 -11.06 13.44
CA ASP A 119 -2.50 -9.86 12.83
C ASP A 119 -1.65 -8.60 12.99
N LYS A 120 -0.54 -8.66 13.74
CA LYS A 120 0.42 -7.55 13.79
C LYS A 120 1.25 -7.45 12.51
N PHE A 121 1.51 -8.56 11.82
CA PHE A 121 2.16 -8.49 10.50
C PHE A 121 1.12 -8.20 9.41
N LEU A 122 1.18 -7.01 8.82
CA LEU A 122 0.25 -6.56 7.80
C LEU A 122 0.64 -6.97 6.38
N GLY A 123 1.95 -7.14 6.13
CA GLY A 123 2.46 -7.56 4.84
C GLY A 123 3.79 -6.91 4.47
N VAL A 124 4.10 -6.96 3.17
CA VAL A 124 5.37 -6.51 2.63
C VAL A 124 5.18 -5.25 1.82
N TYR A 125 5.94 -4.21 2.15
CA TYR A 125 6.18 -3.12 1.22
C TYR A 125 7.23 -3.60 0.21
N LEU A 126 6.82 -3.87 -1.03
CA LEU A 126 7.67 -4.45 -2.07
C LEU A 126 7.97 -3.42 -3.15
N PHE A 127 9.25 -3.19 -3.40
CA PHE A 127 9.74 -2.15 -4.31
C PHE A 127 9.34 -0.73 -3.88
N ASP A 128 10.33 0.14 -3.96
CA ASP A 128 10.22 1.54 -3.61
C ASP A 128 9.80 2.34 -4.85
N GLU A 129 8.62 3.00 -4.79
CA GLU A 129 8.12 3.97 -5.77
C GLU A 129 8.24 3.53 -7.26
N PRO A 130 7.70 2.36 -7.65
CA PRO A 130 7.84 1.88 -9.01
C PRO A 130 7.28 2.86 -10.06
N GLY A 131 6.11 3.45 -9.81
CA GLY A 131 5.45 4.41 -10.68
C GLY A 131 6.24 5.71 -10.83
N GLY A 132 6.76 6.23 -9.73
CA GLY A 132 7.59 7.43 -9.67
C GLY A 132 8.87 7.25 -10.43
N LYS A 133 9.61 6.17 -10.13
CA LYS A 133 10.84 5.79 -10.85
C LYS A 133 10.61 5.62 -12.34
N GLN A 134 9.46 5.08 -12.74
CA GLN A 134 9.12 4.97 -14.15
C GLN A 134 9.03 6.35 -14.85
N ILE A 135 8.50 7.36 -14.18
CA ILE A 135 8.40 8.72 -14.74
C ILE A 135 9.76 9.44 -14.70
N ASP A 136 10.53 9.26 -13.63
CA ASP A 136 11.81 9.96 -13.43
C ASP A 136 12.96 9.38 -14.25
N LEU A 137 13.05 8.05 -14.32
CA LEU A 137 14.20 7.32 -14.88
C LEU A 137 13.90 6.66 -16.22
N GLY A 138 12.63 6.61 -16.64
CA GLY A 138 12.18 5.89 -17.82
C GLY A 138 12.04 4.38 -17.61
N GLY A 139 12.14 3.90 -16.37
CA GLY A 139 11.93 2.51 -15.96
C GLY A 139 11.76 2.43 -14.44
N TRP A 140 10.83 1.62 -13.95
CA TRP A 140 10.62 1.42 -12.50
C TRP A 140 11.83 0.80 -11.76
N ASN A 141 12.75 0.17 -12.50
CA ASN A 141 14.07 -0.19 -12.01
C ASN A 141 15.14 -0.01 -13.11
N GLU A 142 16.42 -0.02 -12.74
CA GLU A 142 17.52 0.20 -13.69
C GLU A 142 17.64 -0.88 -14.78
N VAL A 143 17.24 -2.11 -14.48
CA VAL A 143 17.38 -3.27 -15.38
C VAL A 143 16.48 -3.13 -16.60
N ILE A 144 15.25 -2.64 -16.40
CA ILE A 144 14.21 -2.58 -17.43
C ILE A 144 14.17 -1.25 -18.21
N VAL A 145 15.00 -0.25 -17.86
CA VAL A 145 15.04 1.05 -18.57
C VAL A 145 15.27 0.89 -20.08
N GLN A 146 16.11 -0.08 -20.48
CA GLN A 146 16.39 -0.28 -21.91
C GLN A 146 15.18 -0.85 -22.66
N ASP A 147 14.36 -1.67 -22.00
CA ASP A 147 13.16 -2.24 -22.61
C ASP A 147 12.15 -1.13 -22.93
N PHE A 148 12.02 -0.14 -22.05
CA PHE A 148 11.15 1.01 -22.25
C PHE A 148 11.55 1.93 -23.41
N LYS A 149 12.83 1.94 -23.83
CA LYS A 149 13.27 2.73 -24.99
C LYS A 149 12.73 2.22 -26.32
N ASN A 150 12.37 0.93 -26.37
CA ASN A 150 11.89 0.28 -27.59
C ASN A 150 10.35 0.27 -27.68
N VAL A 151 9.67 0.78 -26.66
CA VAL A 151 8.21 0.84 -26.62
C VAL A 151 7.68 1.83 -27.65
N SER A 152 6.72 1.39 -28.44
CA SER A 152 6.19 2.14 -29.58
C SER A 152 4.95 2.99 -29.24
N ASN A 153 4.23 2.66 -28.17
CA ASN A 153 2.97 3.32 -27.81
C ASN A 153 2.61 3.13 -26.32
N TYR A 154 1.59 3.87 -25.85
CA TYR A 154 1.17 3.85 -24.44
C TYR A 154 0.64 2.51 -23.95
N SER A 155 -0.03 1.72 -24.79
CA SER A 155 -0.54 0.40 -24.39
C SER A 155 0.60 -0.58 -24.15
N GLU A 156 1.62 -0.54 -25.01
CA GLU A 156 2.84 -1.32 -24.82
C GLU A 156 3.61 -0.87 -23.57
N ALA A 157 3.73 0.43 -23.32
CA ALA A 157 4.35 0.97 -22.10
C ALA A 157 3.64 0.49 -20.84
N ALA A 158 2.31 0.59 -20.81
CA ALA A 158 1.50 0.16 -19.69
C ALA A 158 1.61 -1.35 -19.44
N ASN A 159 1.54 -2.16 -20.50
CA ASN A 159 1.71 -3.60 -20.41
C ASN A 159 3.10 -3.97 -19.91
N LEU A 160 4.16 -3.31 -20.41
CA LEU A 160 5.52 -3.57 -19.96
C LEU A 160 5.68 -3.22 -18.47
N PHE A 161 5.17 -2.07 -18.02
CA PHE A 161 5.22 -1.65 -16.62
C PHE A 161 4.53 -2.69 -15.70
N VAL A 162 3.27 -3.01 -16.00
CA VAL A 162 2.47 -3.96 -15.21
C VAL A 162 3.13 -5.34 -15.19
N ASN A 163 3.48 -5.86 -16.38
CA ASN A 163 4.00 -7.22 -16.48
C ASN A 163 5.36 -7.36 -15.83
N SER A 164 6.27 -6.40 -16.04
CA SER A 164 7.63 -6.49 -15.51
C SER A 164 7.69 -6.48 -13.98
N ILE A 165 6.78 -5.78 -13.29
CA ILE A 165 6.62 -5.86 -11.83
C ILE A 165 5.97 -7.20 -11.45
N SER A 166 4.81 -7.51 -12.06
CA SER A 166 4.01 -8.68 -11.68
C SER A 166 4.72 -10.03 -11.89
N SER A 167 5.66 -10.08 -12.84
CA SER A 167 6.40 -11.29 -13.21
C SER A 167 7.73 -11.44 -12.46
N THR A 168 8.08 -10.52 -11.55
CA THR A 168 9.30 -10.71 -10.75
C THR A 168 9.14 -11.90 -9.81
N ASN A 169 10.24 -12.62 -9.56
CA ASN A 169 10.24 -13.69 -8.54
C ASN A 169 9.76 -13.17 -7.19
N SER A 170 10.09 -11.92 -6.83
CA SER A 170 9.67 -11.35 -5.56
C SER A 170 8.17 -11.14 -5.46
N THR A 171 7.54 -10.59 -6.51
CA THR A 171 6.08 -10.45 -6.55
C THR A 171 5.38 -11.81 -6.53
N ILE A 172 5.89 -12.77 -7.29
CA ILE A 172 5.37 -14.15 -7.30
C ILE A 172 5.48 -14.77 -5.90
N ASP A 173 6.66 -14.68 -5.27
CA ASP A 173 6.93 -15.28 -3.95
C ASP A 173 6.04 -14.73 -2.83
N VAL A 174 5.75 -13.43 -2.86
CA VAL A 174 4.88 -12.77 -1.87
C VAL A 174 3.42 -13.15 -2.12
N LYS A 175 2.97 -13.11 -3.37
CA LYS A 175 1.57 -13.44 -3.73
C LYS A 175 1.22 -14.90 -3.55
N GLU A 176 2.10 -15.83 -3.91
CA GLU A 176 1.85 -17.28 -3.74
C GLU A 176 1.67 -17.66 -2.26
N LYS A 177 2.26 -16.87 -1.35
CA LYS A 177 2.12 -17.02 0.11
C LYS A 177 0.90 -16.28 0.67
N GLY A 178 0.11 -15.61 -0.18
CA GLY A 178 -1.07 -14.85 0.23
C GLY A 178 -0.76 -13.64 1.12
N ILE A 179 0.45 -13.09 1.00
CA ILE A 179 0.89 -11.94 1.81
C ILE A 179 0.50 -10.65 1.07
N PRO A 180 -0.18 -9.69 1.74
CA PRO A 180 -0.52 -8.43 1.11
C PRO A 180 0.72 -7.62 0.69
N MET A 181 0.65 -7.05 -0.51
CA MET A 181 1.69 -6.22 -1.10
C MET A 181 1.36 -4.73 -0.99
N TYR A 182 2.30 -3.96 -0.46
CA TYR A 182 2.23 -2.50 -0.32
C TYR A 182 3.32 -1.82 -1.16
N THR A 183 3.08 -0.58 -1.56
CA THR A 183 4.10 0.35 -2.05
C THR A 183 3.63 1.78 -1.80
N SER A 184 4.49 2.78 -1.95
CA SER A 184 4.11 4.19 -2.03
C SER A 184 4.51 4.76 -3.37
N ASP A 185 3.78 5.77 -3.82
CA ASP A 185 4.02 6.36 -5.12
C ASP A 185 3.50 7.80 -5.25
N TYR A 186 4.07 8.54 -6.18
CA TYR A 186 3.58 9.85 -6.61
C TYR A 186 3.04 9.85 -8.05
N ALA A 187 3.08 8.71 -8.76
CA ALA A 187 2.54 8.58 -10.11
C ALA A 187 1.98 7.18 -10.37
N LEU A 188 1.28 7.03 -11.51
CA LEU A 188 0.88 5.73 -12.07
C LEU A 188 0.05 4.77 -11.19
N TYR A 189 -0.58 5.24 -10.09
CA TYR A 189 -1.41 4.45 -9.16
C TYR A 189 -2.27 3.34 -9.76
N TRP A 190 -2.98 3.64 -10.86
CA TRP A 190 -3.81 2.65 -11.55
C TRP A 190 -3.03 1.41 -11.97
N PHE A 191 -1.82 1.62 -12.51
CA PHE A 191 -0.95 0.58 -13.00
C PHE A 191 -0.23 -0.16 -11.88
N ASP A 192 0.04 0.48 -10.73
CA ASP A 192 0.56 -0.23 -9.54
C ASP A 192 -0.44 -1.28 -9.07
N TYR A 193 -1.71 -0.91 -8.92
CA TYR A 193 -2.73 -1.88 -8.55
C TYR A 193 -2.91 -3.01 -9.58
N LEU A 194 -2.76 -2.71 -10.89
CA LEU A 194 -2.75 -3.74 -11.94
C LEU A 194 -1.51 -4.64 -11.87
N ALA A 195 -0.35 -4.09 -11.50
CA ALA A 195 0.89 -4.84 -11.31
C ALA A 195 0.78 -5.82 -10.14
N GLY A 196 -0.05 -5.52 -9.14
CA GLY A 196 -0.40 -6.49 -8.13
C GLY A 196 -0.48 -6.01 -6.70
N TYR A 197 -0.24 -4.73 -6.43
CA TYR A 197 -0.28 -4.18 -5.08
C TYR A 197 -1.70 -4.25 -4.51
N ASP A 198 -1.83 -4.57 -3.24
CA ASP A 198 -3.10 -4.60 -2.50
C ASP A 198 -3.39 -3.24 -1.89
N THR A 199 -2.35 -2.50 -1.51
CA THR A 199 -2.44 -1.11 -1.03
C THR A 199 -1.36 -0.27 -1.67
N VAL A 200 -1.73 0.93 -2.13
CA VAL A 200 -0.77 1.95 -2.57
C VAL A 200 -0.92 3.16 -1.67
N PHE A 201 0.19 3.65 -1.14
CA PHE A 201 0.24 4.88 -0.38
C PHE A 201 0.54 6.05 -1.31
N VAL A 202 -0.28 7.09 -1.27
CA VAL A 202 0.03 8.34 -1.97
C VAL A 202 1.12 9.11 -1.23
N GLU A 203 2.15 9.55 -1.94
CA GLU A 203 3.21 10.36 -1.36
C GLU A 203 2.85 11.85 -1.42
N LEU A 204 2.86 12.46 -0.24
CA LEU A 204 2.50 13.86 -0.04
C LEU A 204 3.75 14.65 0.31
N GLY A 205 4.26 15.40 -0.69
CA GLY A 205 5.45 16.23 -0.57
C GLY A 205 5.75 17.00 -1.86
N TRP A 206 6.97 17.51 -1.99
CA TRP A 206 7.52 18.12 -3.23
C TRP A 206 6.61 19.12 -3.96
N ASN A 207 5.81 19.89 -3.20
CA ASN A 207 4.83 20.86 -3.71
C ASN A 207 3.78 20.26 -4.67
N HIS A 208 3.52 18.96 -4.58
CA HIS A 208 2.44 18.30 -5.31
C HIS A 208 1.07 18.70 -4.76
N SER A 209 0.04 18.65 -5.61
CA SER A 209 -1.34 18.91 -5.18
C SER A 209 -1.89 17.72 -4.40
N THR A 210 -1.91 17.82 -3.07
CA THR A 210 -2.45 16.80 -2.15
C THR A 210 -3.82 16.29 -2.60
N THR A 211 -4.75 17.21 -2.90
CA THR A 211 -6.10 16.84 -3.35
C THR A 211 -6.10 16.02 -4.64
N LYS A 212 -5.24 16.37 -5.61
CA LYS A 212 -5.14 15.66 -6.88
C LYS A 212 -4.60 14.25 -6.67
N HIS A 213 -3.49 14.09 -5.95
CA HIS A 213 -2.86 12.78 -5.78
C HIS A 213 -3.74 11.84 -4.94
N ILE A 214 -4.36 12.33 -3.86
CA ILE A 214 -5.36 11.57 -3.09
C ILE A 214 -6.53 11.15 -3.99
N ALA A 215 -7.07 12.06 -4.81
CA ALA A 215 -8.19 11.74 -5.68
C ALA A 215 -7.83 10.68 -6.74
N LEU A 216 -6.62 10.72 -7.31
CA LEU A 216 -6.15 9.75 -8.29
C LEU A 216 -5.91 8.37 -7.66
N CYS A 217 -5.19 8.30 -6.54
CA CYS A 217 -4.89 7.05 -5.85
C CYS A 217 -6.18 6.38 -5.34
N ARG A 218 -7.02 7.13 -4.59
CA ARG A 218 -8.32 6.64 -4.12
C ARG A 218 -9.24 6.23 -5.26
N GLY A 219 -9.22 6.95 -6.38
CA GLY A 219 -10.01 6.61 -7.57
C GLY A 219 -9.58 5.26 -8.17
N ALA A 220 -8.27 5.02 -8.28
CA ALA A 220 -7.73 3.76 -8.75
C ALA A 220 -8.04 2.60 -7.80
N ALA A 221 -7.86 2.83 -6.49
CA ALA A 221 -8.16 1.86 -5.43
C ALA A 221 -9.64 1.42 -5.47
N ASN A 222 -10.56 2.40 -5.48
CA ASN A 222 -12.00 2.15 -5.54
C ASN A 222 -12.41 1.38 -6.81
N ALA A 223 -11.81 1.70 -7.95
CA ALA A 223 -12.12 1.03 -9.21
C ALA A 223 -11.64 -0.43 -9.23
N GLN A 224 -10.66 -0.79 -8.40
CA GLN A 224 -10.09 -2.12 -8.30
C GLN A 224 -10.52 -2.88 -7.04
N GLY A 225 -11.33 -2.25 -6.17
CA GLY A 225 -11.79 -2.85 -4.91
C GLY A 225 -10.64 -3.10 -3.93
N LYS A 226 -9.70 -2.16 -3.84
CA LYS A 226 -8.48 -2.25 -3.05
C LYS A 226 -8.34 -1.07 -2.07
N ASP A 227 -7.45 -1.23 -1.10
CA ASP A 227 -7.16 -0.23 -0.09
C ASP A 227 -6.13 0.79 -0.57
N TRP A 228 -6.10 1.95 0.07
CA TRP A 228 -5.13 3.02 -0.19
C TRP A 228 -4.83 3.74 1.11
N GLY A 229 -3.68 4.41 1.17
CA GLY A 229 -3.35 5.30 2.27
C GLY A 229 -2.48 6.45 1.80
N ALA A 230 -1.86 7.18 2.72
CA ALA A 230 -0.96 8.27 2.41
C ALA A 230 0.31 8.22 3.26
N ILE A 231 1.42 8.67 2.70
CA ILE A 231 2.68 8.88 3.40
C ILE A 231 3.09 10.34 3.21
N ILE A 232 3.39 11.00 4.32
CA ILE A 232 3.91 12.37 4.31
C ILE A 232 5.42 12.27 4.20
N VAL A 233 5.95 12.72 3.07
CA VAL A 233 7.39 12.67 2.80
C VAL A 233 8.06 14.00 3.12
N TRP A 234 9.38 13.97 3.10
CA TRP A 234 10.22 15.16 3.27
C TRP A 234 9.96 16.17 2.15
N THR A 235 9.79 17.44 2.51
CA THR A 235 9.44 18.52 1.55
C THR A 235 10.47 19.65 1.54
N TYR A 236 11.16 19.89 2.66
CA TYR A 236 12.04 21.04 2.81
C TYR A 236 13.38 20.64 3.41
N TYR A 237 14.47 21.23 2.91
CA TYR A 237 15.81 21.11 3.51
C TYR A 237 15.98 21.86 4.84
N GLU A 238 14.96 22.62 5.24
CA GLU A 238 14.92 23.40 6.47
C GLU A 238 13.60 23.11 7.21
N PRO A 239 13.54 23.31 8.55
CA PRO A 239 12.31 23.11 9.31
C PRO A 239 11.12 23.95 8.80
N PRO A 240 9.87 23.42 8.84
CA PRO A 240 9.50 22.05 9.23
C PRO A 240 9.76 21.10 8.06
N TYR A 241 10.71 20.17 8.20
CA TYR A 241 11.23 19.34 7.12
C TYR A 241 10.17 18.52 6.33
N LEU A 242 9.04 18.22 6.96
CA LEU A 242 7.93 17.44 6.40
C LEU A 242 6.84 18.36 5.81
N ALA A 243 6.10 17.84 4.82
CA ALA A 243 4.85 18.48 4.39
C ALA A 243 3.82 18.53 5.53
N SER A 244 2.85 19.44 5.40
CA SER A 244 1.66 19.43 6.25
C SER A 244 0.75 18.26 5.88
N GLY A 245 0.16 17.61 6.88
CA GLY A 245 -0.84 16.57 6.66
C GLY A 245 -2.15 17.12 6.05
N PRO A 246 -2.99 16.23 5.49
CA PRO A 246 -4.30 16.58 4.93
C PRO A 246 -5.35 16.97 5.98
#